data_AF-A0A2E5ZM15-F1
#
_entry.id   AF-A0A2E5ZM15-F1
#
_cell.length_a   1.000
_cell.length_b   1.000
_cell.length_c   1.000
_cell.angle_alpha   90.00
_cell.angle_beta   90.00
_cell.angle_gamma   90.00
#
_symmetry.space_group_name_H-M   'P 1'
#
loop_
_entity.id
_entity.type
_entity.pdbx_description
1 polymer ?
#
loop_
_entity_poly.entity_id
_entity_poly.type
_entity_poly.pdbx_seq_one_letter_code
_entity_poly.pdbx_strand_id
1 'polypeptide(L)'
;MDSKKAALIVGALLLTVNIGIGVTGVVDGIIKGTVSDMVATGYDGLDEDGNQNYSVDYDDDWHVSTAERVYFANSVTDASALESENPEDGLTMMGPFIYEVTTTREIIEFDYDANTMTYSEYDVFEWCETCTWNDSEGIEHASVSGDTEVTQVNILWNTQRIGGMGGASGGIFYGETFAKAMFAAGMIEFDLANRAPSIWASEDIDSMVGDFSLGLQAMGMDSVNASILAPSGVLSGAYVAATGG
;
A
#
# COMPACT_ATOMS: atom_id res chain seq x y z
N MET A 1 35.95 -37.13 -18.91
CA MET A 1 36.74 -36.01 -18.36
C MET A 1 37.14 -36.38 -16.95
N ASP A 2 38.43 -36.35 -16.61
CA ASP A 2 38.98 -36.94 -15.38
C ASP A 2 38.46 -36.19 -14.13
N SER A 3 38.02 -36.91 -13.09
CA SER A 3 37.32 -36.36 -11.90
C SER A 3 38.11 -35.23 -11.20
N LYS A 4 39.44 -35.32 -11.26
CA LYS A 4 40.36 -34.30 -10.72
C LYS A 4 40.34 -32.98 -11.51
N LYS A 5 40.03 -33.00 -12.81
CA LYS A 5 39.89 -31.80 -13.63
C LYS A 5 38.55 -31.11 -13.41
N ALA A 6 37.49 -31.89 -13.15
CA ALA A 6 36.16 -31.35 -12.83
C ALA A 6 36.16 -30.60 -11.48
N ALA A 7 36.79 -31.17 -10.45
CA ALA A 7 36.89 -30.51 -9.14
C ALA A 7 37.68 -29.18 -9.18
N LEU A 8 38.68 -29.09 -10.05
CA LEU A 8 39.51 -27.87 -10.21
C LEU A 8 38.76 -26.78 -10.98
N ILE A 9 37.94 -27.16 -11.97
CA ILE A 9 37.05 -26.25 -12.71
C ILE A 9 35.94 -25.72 -11.81
N VAL A 10 35.28 -26.59 -11.03
CA VAL A 10 34.22 -26.18 -10.10
C VAL A 10 34.78 -25.32 -8.96
N GLY A 11 35.96 -25.66 -8.44
CA GLY A 11 36.65 -24.85 -7.43
C GLY A 11 37.04 -23.46 -7.94
N ALA A 12 37.51 -23.34 -9.19
CA ALA A 12 37.80 -22.06 -9.81
C ALA A 12 36.52 -21.23 -10.06
N LEU A 13 35.42 -21.88 -10.48
CA LEU A 13 34.14 -21.21 -10.72
C LEU A 13 33.57 -20.60 -9.42
N LEU A 14 33.58 -21.37 -8.33
CA LEU A 14 33.08 -20.93 -7.02
C LEU A 14 33.93 -19.81 -6.41
N LEU A 15 35.26 -19.83 -6.64
CA LEU A 15 36.13 -18.73 -6.21
C LEU A 15 35.86 -17.44 -7.01
N THR A 16 35.53 -17.57 -8.29
CA THR A 16 35.20 -16.44 -9.17
C THR A 16 33.86 -15.80 -8.78
N VAL A 17 32.87 -16.61 -8.37
CA VAL A 17 31.58 -16.13 -7.86
C VAL A 17 31.75 -15.40 -6.52
N ASN A 18 32.52 -15.95 -5.58
CA ASN A 18 32.74 -15.31 -4.28
C ASN A 18 33.55 -14.01 -4.37
N ILE A 19 34.52 -13.91 -5.29
CA ILE A 19 35.29 -12.67 -5.50
C ILE A 19 34.48 -11.65 -6.33
N GLY A 20 33.64 -12.11 -7.26
CA GLY A 20 32.78 -11.27 -8.08
C GLY A 20 31.62 -10.59 -7.34
N ILE A 21 31.09 -11.23 -6.28
CA ILE A 21 30.04 -10.65 -5.43
C ILE A 21 30.62 -9.61 -4.44
N GLY A 22 31.90 -9.73 -4.08
CA GLY A 22 32.52 -8.89 -3.05
C GLY A 22 32.95 -7.48 -3.49
N VAL A 23 33.01 -7.18 -4.79
CA VAL A 23 33.52 -5.90 -5.27
C VAL A 23 32.72 -5.41 -6.49
N THR A 24 32.11 -4.23 -6.33
CA THR A 24 31.53 -3.33 -7.34
C THR A 24 30.01 -3.38 -7.56
N GLY A 25 29.34 -2.24 -7.34
CA GLY A 25 27.95 -1.94 -7.70
C GLY A 25 27.72 -1.84 -9.23
N VAL A 26 28.27 -2.79 -9.99
CA VAL A 26 28.02 -3.02 -11.43
C VAL A 26 26.96 -4.13 -11.63
N VAL A 27 26.58 -4.80 -10.54
CA VAL A 27 25.75 -6.01 -10.54
C VAL A 27 24.25 -5.74 -10.72
N ASP A 28 23.77 -4.54 -10.42
CA ASP A 28 22.33 -4.23 -10.43
C ASP A 28 21.73 -4.24 -11.85
N GLY A 29 22.48 -3.81 -12.87
CA GLY A 29 22.04 -3.83 -14.27
C GLY A 29 22.13 -5.21 -14.95
N ILE A 30 23.13 -6.01 -14.57
CA ILE A 30 23.35 -7.35 -15.15
C ILE A 30 22.38 -8.36 -14.54
N ILE A 31 22.14 -8.31 -13.23
CA ILE A 31 21.12 -9.15 -12.58
C ILE A 31 19.74 -8.77 -13.10
N LYS A 32 19.41 -7.48 -13.22
CA LYS A 32 18.11 -7.06 -13.77
C LYS A 32 17.89 -7.51 -15.22
N GLY A 33 18.90 -7.41 -16.09
CA GLY A 33 18.81 -7.90 -17.46
C GLY A 33 18.68 -9.42 -17.55
N THR A 34 19.48 -10.15 -16.76
CA THR A 34 19.46 -11.62 -16.75
C THR A 34 18.16 -12.16 -16.15
N VAL A 35 17.62 -11.54 -15.09
CA VAL A 35 16.33 -11.89 -14.49
C VAL A 35 15.19 -11.52 -15.43
N SER A 36 15.23 -10.36 -16.07
CA SER A 36 14.22 -9.96 -17.06
C SER A 36 14.18 -10.93 -18.24
N ASP A 37 15.32 -11.34 -18.78
CA ASP A 37 15.38 -12.28 -19.88
C ASP A 37 14.99 -13.69 -19.43
N MET A 38 15.38 -14.14 -18.23
CA MET A 38 14.93 -15.43 -17.68
C MET A 38 13.43 -15.47 -17.43
N VAL A 39 12.83 -14.39 -16.94
CA VAL A 39 11.37 -14.31 -16.74
C VAL A 39 10.65 -14.22 -18.08
N ALA A 40 11.17 -13.45 -19.03
CA ALA A 40 10.55 -13.30 -20.35
C ALA A 40 10.62 -14.57 -21.19
N THR A 41 11.69 -15.37 -21.04
CA THR A 41 11.88 -16.62 -21.81
C THR A 41 11.31 -17.85 -21.08
N GLY A 42 11.09 -17.77 -19.76
CA GLY A 42 10.53 -18.87 -18.97
C GLY A 42 9.02 -18.81 -18.76
N TYR A 43 8.35 -17.80 -19.32
CA TYR A 43 6.90 -17.59 -19.23
C TYR A 43 6.35 -17.02 -20.55
N ASP A 44 6.92 -17.42 -21.69
CA ASP A 44 6.47 -16.98 -23.02
C ASP A 44 5.35 -17.85 -23.60
N GLY A 45 5.02 -18.93 -22.89
CA GLY A 45 4.02 -19.91 -23.23
C GLY A 45 4.42 -20.84 -24.37
N LEU A 46 5.71 -20.89 -24.75
CA LEU A 46 6.22 -21.72 -25.82
C LEU A 46 6.96 -22.95 -25.24
N ASP A 47 6.81 -24.09 -25.89
CA ASP A 47 7.62 -25.27 -25.55
C ASP A 47 9.08 -25.15 -26.04
N GLU A 48 9.93 -26.10 -25.65
CA GLU A 48 11.35 -26.14 -26.04
C GLU A 48 11.57 -26.19 -27.57
N ASP A 49 10.54 -26.61 -28.33
CA ASP A 49 10.54 -26.69 -29.80
C ASP A 49 9.95 -25.41 -30.45
N GLY A 50 9.50 -24.44 -29.65
CA GLY A 50 8.92 -23.17 -30.07
C GLY A 50 7.44 -23.22 -30.48
N ASN A 51 6.71 -24.28 -30.09
CA ASN A 51 5.27 -24.38 -30.32
C ASN A 51 4.49 -23.73 -29.18
N GLN A 52 3.31 -23.19 -29.50
CA GLN A 52 2.39 -22.60 -28.53
C GLN A 52 1.87 -23.67 -27.57
N ASN A 53 2.38 -23.67 -26.34
CA ASN A 53 1.98 -24.57 -25.28
C ASN A 53 2.28 -23.98 -23.90
N TYR A 54 1.38 -23.16 -23.36
CA TYR A 54 1.62 -22.46 -22.10
C TYR A 54 1.73 -23.38 -20.88
N SER A 55 1.23 -24.62 -20.96
CA SER A 55 1.26 -25.55 -19.81
C SER A 55 2.67 -26.03 -19.45
N VAL A 56 3.68 -25.68 -20.25
CA VAL A 56 5.09 -25.97 -19.94
C VAL A 56 5.67 -24.99 -18.93
N ASP A 57 5.16 -23.76 -18.89
CA ASP A 57 5.64 -22.68 -18.02
C ASP A 57 4.82 -22.56 -16.73
N TYR A 58 3.55 -22.96 -16.79
CA TYR A 58 2.61 -22.89 -15.67
C TYR A 58 2.30 -24.31 -15.20
N ASP A 59 3.15 -24.79 -14.29
CA ASP A 59 3.03 -26.11 -13.69
C ASP A 59 1.99 -26.17 -12.55
N ASP A 60 1.85 -27.36 -11.95
CA ASP A 60 0.91 -27.60 -10.85
C ASP A 60 1.19 -26.68 -9.63
N ASP A 61 2.44 -26.29 -9.39
CA ASP A 61 2.84 -25.41 -8.28
C ASP A 61 2.44 -23.95 -8.56
N TRP A 62 2.45 -23.52 -9.82
CA TRP A 62 1.88 -22.23 -10.21
C TRP A 62 0.36 -22.21 -10.07
N HIS A 63 -0.29 -23.30 -10.51
CA HIS A 63 -1.74 -23.48 -10.41
C HIS A 63 -2.23 -23.57 -8.96
N VAL A 64 -1.47 -24.20 -8.06
CA VAL A 64 -1.82 -24.31 -6.65
C VAL A 64 -0.58 -24.06 -5.80
N SER A 65 -0.54 -22.88 -5.18
CA SER A 65 0.56 -22.49 -4.30
C SER A 65 0.07 -22.29 -2.87
N THR A 66 0.74 -22.89 -1.89
CA THR A 66 0.45 -22.69 -0.47
C THR A 66 1.57 -21.91 0.20
N ALA A 67 1.23 -20.86 0.94
CA ALA A 67 2.20 -20.05 1.68
C ALA A 67 1.63 -19.60 3.04
N GLU A 68 2.49 -19.51 4.04
CA GLU A 68 2.13 -18.94 5.34
C GLU A 68 2.00 -17.41 5.25
N ARG A 69 0.91 -16.86 5.78
CA ARG A 69 0.72 -15.42 5.98
C ARG A 69 0.52 -15.11 7.45
N VAL A 70 1.21 -14.09 7.92
CA VAL A 70 1.18 -13.65 9.32
C VAL A 70 0.52 -12.30 9.43
N TYR A 71 -0.49 -12.20 10.29
CA TYR A 71 -1.26 -11.00 10.53
C TYR A 71 -1.10 -10.50 11.96
N PHE A 72 -1.15 -9.19 12.11
CA PHE A 72 -1.19 -8.52 13.40
C PHE A 72 -2.36 -7.54 13.41
N ALA A 73 -2.98 -7.36 14.57
CA ALA A 73 -4.08 -6.43 14.74
C ALA A 73 -3.75 -5.44 15.86
N ASN A 74 -3.97 -4.16 15.64
CA ASN A 74 -3.84 -3.15 16.69
C ASN A 74 -5.19 -3.01 17.40
N SER A 75 -5.33 -3.64 18.55
CA SER A 75 -6.53 -3.54 19.38
C SER A 75 -6.53 -2.22 20.15
N VAL A 76 -7.65 -1.51 20.14
CA VAL A 76 -7.87 -0.36 21.02
C VAL A 76 -8.04 -0.86 22.45
N THR A 77 -7.12 -0.49 23.32
CA THR A 77 -7.14 -0.83 24.76
C THR A 77 -7.47 0.39 25.62
N ASP A 78 -7.16 1.60 25.13
CA ASP A 78 -7.59 2.86 25.73
C ASP A 78 -8.15 3.81 24.67
N ALA A 79 -9.48 3.90 24.60
CA ALA A 79 -10.16 4.78 23.67
C ALA A 79 -9.94 6.28 23.97
N SER A 80 -9.58 6.63 25.21
CA SER A 80 -9.37 8.04 25.59
C SER A 80 -8.02 8.58 25.09
N ALA A 81 -7.04 7.69 24.92
CA ALA A 81 -5.75 8.04 24.33
C ALA A 81 -5.84 8.36 22.83
N LEU A 82 -6.87 7.86 22.12
CA LEU A 82 -7.06 8.09 20.68
C LEU A 82 -7.27 9.56 20.29
N GLU A 83 -7.71 10.40 21.23
CA GLU A 83 -7.89 11.85 21.03
C GLU A 83 -6.72 12.66 21.62
N SER A 84 -5.67 11.99 22.11
CA SER A 84 -4.50 12.64 22.70
C SER A 84 -3.44 12.98 21.64
N GLU A 85 -2.39 13.68 22.05
CA GLU A 85 -1.21 13.94 21.20
C GLU A 85 -0.48 12.65 20.80
N ASN A 86 -0.71 11.53 21.49
CA ASN A 86 -0.09 10.24 21.19
C ASN A 86 -1.14 9.10 21.15
N PRO A 87 -1.91 8.98 20.06
CA PRO A 87 -2.97 7.97 19.94
C PRO A 87 -2.47 6.52 19.90
N GLU A 88 -1.18 6.30 19.63
CA GLU A 88 -0.57 4.96 19.65
C GLU A 88 -0.56 4.33 21.05
N ASP A 89 -0.53 5.16 22.10
CA ASP A 89 -0.56 4.69 23.50
C ASP A 89 -1.86 3.97 23.86
N GLY A 90 -2.94 4.20 23.08
CA GLY A 90 -4.22 3.52 23.21
C GLY A 90 -4.34 2.23 22.41
N LEU A 91 -3.29 1.83 21.68
CA LEU A 91 -3.27 0.66 20.82
C LEU A 91 -2.34 -0.42 21.38
N THR A 92 -2.75 -1.67 21.24
CA THR A 92 -1.93 -2.84 21.60
C THR A 92 -1.89 -3.81 20.44
N MET A 93 -0.69 -4.14 19.98
CA MET A 93 -0.48 -5.10 18.90
C MET A 93 -0.80 -6.52 19.40
N MET A 94 -1.73 -7.17 18.72
CA MET A 94 -2.18 -8.54 18.94
C MET A 94 -1.73 -9.41 17.78
N GLY A 95 -1.29 -10.63 18.07
CA GLY A 95 -0.77 -11.59 17.09
C GLY A 95 0.47 -12.33 17.62
N PRO A 96 1.16 -13.11 16.77
CA PRO A 96 0.86 -13.32 15.35
C PRO A 96 -0.38 -14.18 15.12
N PHE A 97 -1.25 -13.83 14.17
CA PHE A 97 -2.28 -14.73 13.64
C PHE A 97 -1.76 -15.34 12.34
N ILE A 98 -1.53 -16.64 12.32
CA ILE A 98 -0.88 -17.31 11.20
C ILE A 98 -1.90 -18.12 10.43
N TYR A 99 -1.91 -17.96 9.11
CA TYR A 99 -2.77 -18.69 8.19
C TYR A 99 -1.93 -19.36 7.12
N GLU A 100 -2.26 -20.61 6.81
CA GLU A 100 -1.87 -21.23 5.55
C GLU A 100 -2.83 -20.73 4.47
N VAL A 101 -2.27 -20.05 3.48
CA VAL A 101 -3.05 -19.49 2.36
C VAL A 101 -2.77 -20.31 1.13
N THR A 102 -3.79 -21.06 0.71
CA THR A 102 -3.78 -21.82 -0.53
C THR A 102 -4.37 -20.95 -1.63
N THR A 103 -3.53 -20.51 -2.56
CA THR A 103 -3.93 -19.79 -3.75
C THR A 103 -4.08 -20.75 -4.90
N THR A 104 -5.27 -20.79 -5.51
CA THR A 104 -5.54 -21.58 -6.71
C THR A 104 -5.75 -20.66 -7.91
N ARG A 105 -5.04 -20.95 -9.00
CA ARG A 105 -5.06 -20.21 -10.26
C ARG A 105 -5.53 -21.11 -11.40
N GLU A 106 -6.44 -20.59 -12.21
CA GLU A 106 -6.90 -21.23 -13.44
C GLU A 106 -6.67 -20.29 -14.62
N ILE A 107 -5.92 -20.75 -15.62
CA ILE A 107 -5.68 -20.00 -16.86
C ILE A 107 -6.93 -20.08 -17.71
N ILE A 108 -7.50 -18.93 -18.04
CA ILE A 108 -8.72 -18.79 -18.86
C ILE A 108 -8.32 -18.60 -20.33
N GLU A 109 -7.33 -17.76 -20.59
CA GLU A 109 -6.90 -17.41 -21.94
C GLU A 109 -5.42 -17.01 -21.95
N PHE A 110 -4.72 -17.41 -23.02
CA PHE A 110 -3.34 -17.00 -23.30
C PHE A 110 -3.28 -16.41 -24.71
N ASP A 111 -2.96 -15.13 -24.82
CA ASP A 111 -2.76 -14.41 -26.08
C ASP A 111 -1.26 -14.36 -26.39
N TYR A 112 -0.85 -15.22 -27.33
CA TYR A 112 0.53 -15.35 -27.79
C TYR A 112 1.03 -14.15 -28.61
N ASP A 113 0.14 -13.44 -29.29
CA ASP A 113 0.51 -12.29 -30.13
C ASP A 113 0.75 -11.04 -29.26
N ALA A 114 -0.08 -10.86 -28.23
CA ALA A 114 0.07 -9.79 -27.25
C ALA A 114 1.05 -10.15 -26.11
N ASN A 115 1.42 -11.42 -25.98
CA ASN A 115 2.18 -11.99 -24.87
C ASN A 115 1.51 -11.67 -23.51
N THR A 116 0.21 -11.98 -23.41
CA THR A 116 -0.60 -11.71 -22.21
C THR A 116 -1.46 -12.90 -21.83
N MET A 117 -1.73 -13.04 -20.53
CA MET A 117 -2.53 -14.12 -19.97
C MET A 117 -3.67 -13.58 -19.10
N THR A 118 -4.84 -14.20 -19.21
CA THR A 118 -5.98 -14.00 -18.32
C THR A 118 -6.17 -15.25 -17.47
N TYR A 119 -6.20 -15.06 -16.14
CA TYR A 119 -6.42 -16.14 -15.18
C TYR A 119 -7.44 -15.71 -14.11
N SER A 120 -8.12 -16.68 -13.51
CA SER A 120 -8.87 -16.48 -12.27
C SER A 120 -8.08 -17.01 -11.10
N GLU A 121 -8.10 -16.27 -9.99
CA GLU A 121 -7.43 -16.64 -8.74
C GLU A 121 -8.45 -16.62 -7.60
N TYR A 122 -8.37 -17.62 -6.72
CA TYR A 122 -9.04 -17.55 -5.43
C TYR A 122 -8.10 -18.05 -4.32
N ASP A 123 -8.24 -17.42 -3.16
CA ASP A 123 -7.45 -17.73 -1.96
C ASP A 123 -8.35 -18.41 -0.91
N VAL A 124 -7.85 -19.51 -0.34
CA VAL A 124 -8.42 -20.16 0.84
C VAL A 124 -7.50 -19.92 2.02
N PHE A 125 -8.04 -19.35 3.10
CA PHE A 125 -7.30 -19.03 4.32
C PHE A 125 -7.67 -20.04 5.40
N GLU A 126 -6.69 -20.84 5.82
CA GLU A 126 -6.84 -21.80 6.92
C GLU A 126 -5.97 -21.36 8.10
N TRP A 127 -6.59 -21.19 9.27
CA TRP A 127 -5.85 -20.80 10.46
C TRP A 127 -4.90 -21.93 10.90
N CYS A 128 -3.62 -21.60 11.08
CA CYS A 128 -2.60 -22.56 11.49
C CYS A 128 -2.29 -22.43 12.98
N GLU A 129 -2.92 -23.27 13.80
CA GLU A 129 -2.74 -23.29 15.26
C GLU A 129 -1.29 -23.61 15.67
N THR A 130 -0.59 -24.43 14.89
CA THR A 130 0.74 -24.96 15.24
C THR A 130 1.90 -24.17 14.65
N CYS A 131 1.62 -23.17 13.80
CA CYS A 131 2.66 -22.40 13.14
C CYS A 131 3.33 -21.42 14.11
N THR A 132 4.59 -21.09 13.82
CA THR A 132 5.38 -20.10 14.56
C THR A 132 5.91 -19.04 13.62
N TRP A 133 6.02 -17.82 14.13
CA TRP A 133 6.63 -16.70 13.42
C TRP A 133 7.81 -16.17 14.22
N ASN A 134 8.92 -15.91 13.54
CA ASN A 134 10.12 -15.33 14.14
C ASN A 134 10.08 -13.81 14.03
N ASP A 135 10.25 -13.13 15.15
CA ASP A 135 10.40 -11.67 15.14
C ASP A 135 11.79 -11.21 14.65
N SER A 136 12.00 -9.89 14.60
CA SER A 136 13.27 -9.30 14.18
C SER A 136 14.46 -9.64 15.08
N GLU A 137 14.20 -10.11 16.30
CA GLU A 137 15.21 -10.55 17.27
C GLU A 137 15.44 -12.08 17.21
N GLY A 138 14.70 -12.79 16.35
CA GLY A 138 14.78 -14.24 16.17
C GLY A 138 14.06 -15.03 17.26
N ILE A 139 13.11 -14.40 17.96
CA ILE A 139 12.27 -15.07 18.96
C ILE A 139 11.04 -15.65 18.27
N GLU A 140 10.78 -16.94 18.53
CA GLU A 140 9.60 -17.63 18.02
C GLU A 140 8.34 -17.27 18.82
N HIS A 141 7.31 -16.84 18.10
CA HIS A 141 5.96 -16.59 18.61
C HIS A 141 4.98 -17.57 17.98
N ALA A 142 4.23 -18.31 18.81
CA ALA A 142 3.19 -19.21 18.33
C ALA A 142 1.99 -18.44 17.80
N SER A 143 1.26 -19.02 16.84
CA SER A 143 0.02 -18.42 16.37
C SER A 143 -0.98 -18.23 17.51
N VAL A 144 -1.53 -17.03 17.58
CA VAL A 144 -2.67 -16.68 18.43
C VAL A 144 -3.95 -17.27 17.82
N SER A 145 -4.91 -17.60 18.69
CA SER A 145 -6.19 -18.22 18.31
C SER A 145 -7.05 -17.31 17.43
N GLY A 146 -7.70 -17.89 16.41
CA GLY A 146 -8.69 -17.19 15.58
C GLY A 146 -9.91 -16.67 16.35
N ASP A 147 -10.18 -17.17 17.55
CA ASP A 147 -11.28 -16.73 18.41
C ASP A 147 -10.91 -15.53 19.31
N THR A 148 -9.72 -14.94 19.13
CA THR A 148 -9.26 -13.82 19.96
C THR A 148 -10.07 -12.57 19.66
N GLU A 149 -10.67 -11.99 20.70
CA GLU A 149 -11.39 -10.73 20.58
C GLU A 149 -10.42 -9.56 20.35
N VAL A 150 -10.70 -8.76 19.31
CA VAL A 150 -9.95 -7.55 18.98
C VAL A 150 -10.92 -6.38 18.94
N THR A 151 -10.63 -5.32 19.69
CA THR A 151 -11.41 -4.08 19.63
C THR A 151 -10.83 -3.18 18.55
N GLN A 152 -11.60 -2.87 17.51
CA GLN A 152 -11.20 -1.95 16.45
C GLN A 152 -12.31 -0.97 16.10
N VAL A 153 -11.96 0.03 15.30
CA VAL A 153 -12.94 0.93 14.68
C VAL A 153 -13.99 0.13 13.91
N ASN A 154 -15.24 0.57 13.99
CA ASN A 154 -16.32 -0.09 13.27
C ASN A 154 -16.26 0.27 11.78
N ILE A 155 -15.53 -0.54 11.02
CA ILE A 155 -15.33 -0.36 9.56
C ILE A 155 -16.68 -0.38 8.82
N LEU A 156 -17.63 -1.20 9.28
CA LEU A 156 -18.95 -1.32 8.65
C LEU A 156 -19.91 -0.19 9.02
N TRP A 157 -19.66 0.61 10.06
CA TRP A 157 -20.61 1.64 10.50
C TRP A 157 -20.93 2.67 9.41
N ASN A 158 -19.91 3.13 8.67
CA ASN A 158 -20.11 4.11 7.60
C ASN A 158 -20.71 3.47 6.33
N THR A 159 -20.32 2.26 5.96
CA THR A 159 -20.90 1.55 4.81
C THR A 159 -22.34 1.09 5.08
N GLN A 160 -22.67 0.70 6.30
CA GLN A 160 -24.03 0.39 6.75
C GLN A 160 -24.88 1.66 6.88
N ARG A 161 -24.33 2.82 7.25
CA ARG A 161 -25.05 4.10 7.14
C ARG A 161 -25.36 4.45 5.68
N ILE A 162 -24.41 4.32 4.76
CA ILE A 162 -24.63 4.56 3.32
C ILE A 162 -25.65 3.55 2.74
N GLY A 163 -25.49 2.27 3.06
CA GLY A 163 -26.39 1.20 2.64
C GLY A 163 -27.76 1.24 3.30
N GLY A 164 -27.86 1.78 4.52
CA GLY A 164 -29.11 2.01 5.24
C GLY A 164 -29.84 3.28 4.80
N MET A 165 -29.12 4.30 4.34
CA MET A 165 -29.69 5.52 3.75
C MET A 165 -30.15 5.33 2.31
N GLY A 166 -29.53 4.40 1.56
CA GLY A 166 -30.02 3.94 0.27
C GLY A 166 -30.70 2.59 0.44
N GLY A 167 -32.01 2.56 0.71
CA GLY A 167 -32.82 1.33 0.61
C GLY A 167 -32.59 0.60 -0.73
N ALA A 168 -33.21 -0.58 -0.91
CA ALA A 168 -32.99 -1.66 -1.91
C ALA A 168 -32.40 -1.38 -3.33
N SER A 169 -32.19 -0.15 -3.77
CA SER A 169 -31.61 0.28 -5.04
C SER A 169 -30.34 1.16 -4.95
N GLY A 170 -29.83 1.53 -3.77
CA GLY A 170 -28.80 2.59 -3.66
C GLY A 170 -27.44 2.20 -3.07
N GLY A 171 -27.41 1.39 -2.01
CA GLY A 171 -26.19 1.14 -1.22
C GLY A 171 -25.09 0.34 -1.93
N ILE A 172 -25.47 -0.64 -2.75
CA ILE A 172 -24.50 -1.53 -3.41
C ILE A 172 -23.90 -0.88 -4.67
N PHE A 173 -24.71 -0.13 -5.44
CA PHE A 173 -24.25 0.49 -6.69
C PHE A 173 -23.51 1.83 -6.50
N TYR A 174 -23.83 2.59 -5.44
CA TYR A 174 -23.16 3.86 -5.16
C TYR A 174 -22.24 3.81 -3.93
N GLY A 175 -22.26 2.71 -3.17
CA GLY A 175 -21.45 2.55 -1.96
C GLY A 175 -19.96 2.65 -2.20
N GLU A 176 -19.46 2.10 -3.32
CA GLU A 176 -18.05 2.21 -3.71
C GLU A 176 -17.64 3.68 -3.94
N THR A 177 -18.45 4.45 -4.67
CA THR A 177 -18.19 5.87 -4.94
C THR A 177 -18.20 6.69 -3.66
N PHE A 178 -19.17 6.46 -2.77
CA PHE A 178 -19.22 7.17 -1.49
C PHE A 178 -18.09 6.76 -0.55
N ALA A 179 -17.72 5.48 -0.50
CA ALA A 179 -16.58 5.00 0.29
C ALA A 179 -15.25 5.56 -0.23
N LYS A 180 -15.03 5.54 -1.55
CA LYS A 180 -13.86 6.16 -2.19
C LYS A 180 -13.83 7.68 -1.96
N ALA A 181 -14.97 8.36 -2.08
CA ALA A 181 -15.04 9.80 -1.86
C ALA A 181 -14.79 10.17 -0.40
N MET A 182 -15.29 9.38 0.57
CA MET A 182 -15.01 9.63 2.00
C MET A 182 -13.59 9.26 2.40
N PHE A 183 -13.03 8.18 1.86
CA PHE A 183 -11.61 7.85 2.05
C PHE A 183 -10.73 8.96 1.45
N ALA A 184 -11.02 9.39 0.22
CA ALA A 184 -10.31 10.49 -0.42
C ALA A 184 -10.47 11.80 0.37
N ALA A 185 -11.67 12.12 0.86
CA ALA A 185 -11.91 13.29 1.69
C ALA A 185 -11.12 13.22 3.01
N GLY A 186 -11.13 12.08 3.70
CA GLY A 186 -10.34 11.88 4.91
C GLY A 186 -8.83 11.95 4.67
N MET A 187 -8.35 11.41 3.54
CA MET A 187 -6.95 11.54 3.13
C MET A 187 -6.58 12.98 2.76
N ILE A 188 -7.48 13.72 2.09
CA ILE A 188 -7.29 15.14 1.78
C ILE A 188 -7.30 15.97 3.06
N GLU A 189 -8.20 15.69 4.00
CA GLU A 189 -8.26 16.36 5.30
C GLU A 189 -6.99 16.10 6.11
N PHE A 190 -6.53 14.84 6.14
CA PHE A 190 -5.27 14.48 6.77
C PHE A 190 -4.07 15.17 6.10
N ASP A 191 -4.03 15.24 4.76
CA ASP A 191 -2.97 15.91 4.00
C ASP A 191 -3.00 17.44 4.19
N LEU A 192 -4.19 18.03 4.32
CA LEU A 192 -4.38 19.44 4.64
C LEU A 192 -3.98 19.79 6.08
N ALA A 193 -4.24 18.89 7.03
CA ALA A 193 -3.95 19.12 8.43
C ALA A 193 -2.48 18.84 8.79
N ASN A 194 -1.82 17.88 8.14
CA ASN A 194 -0.54 17.34 8.62
C ASN A 194 0.65 17.56 7.68
N ARG A 195 0.45 17.95 6.41
CA ARG A 195 1.57 18.08 5.46
C ARG A 195 2.10 19.52 5.40
N ALA A 196 3.44 19.64 5.40
CA ALA A 196 4.16 20.92 5.39
C ALA A 196 3.68 21.93 4.33
N PRO A 197 3.38 21.55 3.07
CA PRO A 197 2.85 22.51 2.08
C PRO A 197 1.48 23.09 2.44
N SER A 198 0.63 22.33 3.11
CA SER A 198 -0.70 22.77 3.55
C SER A 198 -0.59 23.71 4.76
N ILE A 199 0.35 23.42 5.67
CA ILE A 199 0.71 24.32 6.78
C ILE A 199 1.28 25.63 6.23
N TRP A 200 2.21 25.57 5.27
CA TRP A 200 2.77 26.77 4.64
C TRP A 200 1.74 27.57 3.87
N ALA A 201 0.81 26.91 3.17
CA ALA A 201 -0.29 27.59 2.50
C ALA A 201 -1.23 28.28 3.50
N SER A 202 -1.50 27.65 4.65
CA SER A 202 -2.28 28.27 5.72
C SER A 202 -1.56 29.47 6.35
N GLU A 203 -0.25 29.35 6.60
CA GLU A 203 0.58 30.45 7.11
C GLU A 203 0.69 31.61 6.11
N ASP A 204 0.82 31.31 4.82
CA ASP A 204 0.86 32.32 3.75
C ASP A 204 -0.48 33.05 3.64
N ILE A 205 -1.61 32.32 3.71
CA ILE A 205 -2.95 32.94 3.74
C ILE A 205 -3.12 33.81 4.99
N ASP A 206 -2.68 33.36 6.16
CA ASP A 206 -2.76 34.14 7.40
C ASP A 206 -1.91 35.41 7.32
N SER A 207 -0.71 35.31 6.72
CA SER A 207 0.14 36.47 6.42
C SER A 207 -0.54 37.43 5.44
N MET A 208 -1.16 36.94 4.37
CA MET A 208 -1.89 37.77 3.41
C MET A 208 -3.08 38.49 4.07
N VAL A 209 -3.80 37.83 4.98
CA VAL A 209 -4.89 38.44 5.75
C VAL A 209 -4.34 39.51 6.70
N GLY A 210 -3.23 39.25 7.37
CA GLY A 210 -2.53 40.23 8.21
C GLY A 210 -2.11 41.47 7.42
N ASP A 211 -1.44 41.28 6.28
CA ASP A 211 -0.97 42.37 5.41
C ASP A 211 -2.13 43.19 4.83
N PHE A 212 -3.20 42.53 4.41
CA PHE A 212 -4.39 43.23 3.92
C PHE A 212 -5.08 44.03 5.03
N SER A 213 -5.15 43.50 6.26
CA SER A 213 -5.66 44.23 7.43
C SER A 213 -4.82 45.47 7.71
N LEU A 214 -3.49 45.37 7.64
CA LEU A 214 -2.58 46.52 7.79
C LEU A 214 -2.79 47.55 6.67
N GLY A 215 -3.01 47.11 5.43
CA GLY A 215 -3.35 48.00 4.31
C GLY A 215 -4.68 48.75 4.53
N LEU A 216 -5.70 48.08 5.04
CA LEU A 216 -6.97 48.69 5.42
C LEU A 216 -6.80 49.72 6.55
N GLN A 217 -5.98 49.41 7.55
CA GLN A 217 -5.65 50.33 8.64
C GLN A 217 -4.88 51.56 8.16
N ALA A 218 -3.95 51.39 7.21
CA ALA A 218 -3.24 52.49 6.58
C ALA A 218 -4.16 53.43 5.77
N MET A 219 -5.31 52.91 5.30
CA MET A 219 -6.37 53.72 4.68
C MET A 219 -7.33 54.36 5.69
N GLY A 220 -7.05 54.24 6.99
CA GLY A 220 -7.78 54.91 8.07
C GLY A 220 -8.91 54.10 8.71
N MET A 221 -9.00 52.79 8.44
CA MET A 221 -9.92 51.92 9.19
C MET A 221 -9.35 51.55 10.55
N ASP A 222 -10.22 51.46 11.57
CA ASP A 222 -9.81 50.93 12.87
C ASP A 222 -9.43 49.44 12.78
N SER A 223 -8.46 49.06 13.61
CA SER A 223 -7.86 47.72 13.66
C SER A 223 -8.86 46.58 13.77
N VAL A 224 -9.96 46.77 14.51
CA VAL A 224 -10.99 45.74 14.69
C VAL A 224 -11.78 45.55 13.38
N ASN A 225 -12.22 46.65 12.76
CA ASN A 225 -12.97 46.58 11.51
C ASN A 225 -12.10 46.11 10.34
N ALA A 226 -10.84 46.52 10.31
CA ALA A 226 -9.88 46.06 9.30
C ALA A 226 -9.64 44.55 9.38
N SER A 227 -9.48 44.00 10.59
CA SER A 227 -9.24 42.57 10.78
C SER A 227 -10.48 41.72 10.50
N ILE A 228 -11.69 42.25 10.72
CA ILE A 228 -12.95 41.59 10.35
C ILE A 228 -13.12 41.55 8.83
N LEU A 229 -12.74 42.62 8.12
CA LEU A 229 -12.93 42.73 6.67
C LEU A 229 -11.81 42.06 5.86
N ALA A 230 -10.61 41.91 6.43
CA ALA A 230 -9.44 41.44 5.71
C ALA A 230 -9.57 40.04 5.07
N PRO A 231 -10.14 39.02 5.76
CA PRO A 231 -10.34 37.71 5.15
C PRO A 231 -11.19 37.76 3.88
N SER A 232 -12.26 38.57 3.90
CA SER A 232 -13.15 38.72 2.75
C SER A 232 -12.47 39.45 1.56
N GLY A 233 -11.58 40.40 1.86
CA GLY A 233 -10.81 41.12 0.84
C GLY A 233 -9.77 40.24 0.15
N VAL A 234 -9.05 39.42 0.92
CA VAL A 234 -8.10 38.43 0.37
C VAL A 234 -8.81 37.41 -0.51
N LEU A 235 -9.95 36.87 -0.05
CA LEU A 235 -10.75 35.92 -0.83
C LEU A 235 -11.30 36.55 -2.12
N SER A 236 -11.76 37.81 -2.06
CA SER A 236 -12.21 38.52 -3.25
C SER A 236 -11.07 38.75 -4.25
N GLY A 237 -9.86 39.09 -3.77
CA GLY A 237 -8.69 39.27 -4.63
C GLY A 237 -8.26 37.97 -5.30
N ALA A 238 -8.22 36.87 -4.52
CA ALA A 238 -7.91 35.54 -5.04
C ALA A 238 -8.92 35.06 -6.07
N TYR A 239 -10.23 35.32 -5.84
CA TYR A 239 -11.28 34.99 -6.79
C TYR A 239 -11.12 35.73 -8.12
N VAL A 240 -10.85 37.03 -8.08
CA VAL A 240 -10.61 37.84 -9.29
C VAL A 240 -9.37 37.37 -10.06
N ALA A 241 -8.30 37.00 -9.34
CA ALA A 241 -7.09 36.45 -9.96
C ALA A 241 -7.35 35.08 -10.62
N ALA A 242 -8.13 34.21 -9.98
CA ALA A 242 -8.45 32.87 -10.49
C ALA A 242 -9.39 32.90 -11.70
N THR A 243 -10.31 33.86 -11.76
CA THR A 243 -11.23 34.02 -12.90
C THR A 243 -10.64 34.88 -14.03
N GLY A 244 -9.39 35.34 -13.89
CA GLY A 244 -8.69 36.13 -14.89
C GLY A 244 -9.41 37.43 -15.23
N GLY A 245 -9.66 38.27 -14.22
CA GLY A 245 -10.37 39.56 -14.36
C GLY A 245 -10.00 40.39 -15.59
#